data_AF-A0A919P3A9-F1
#
_entry.id   AF-A0A919P3A9-F1
#
_cell.length_a   1.000
_cell.length_b   1.000
_cell.length_c   1.000
_cell.angle_alpha   90.00
_cell.angle_beta   90.00
_cell.angle_gamma   90.00
#
_symmetry.space_group_name_H-M   'P 1'
#
loop_
_entity.id
_entity.type
_entity.pdbx_description
1 polymer ?
#
loop_
_entity_poly.entity_id
_entity_poly.type
_entity_poly.pdbx_seq_one_letter_code
_entity_poly.pdbx_strand_id
1 'polypeptide(L)' 'MAFWAGSESDVDVLAAAAAEHGWTPLFADRYPHAGGPSHYAAYLENGDGFEVELVAQPRTGGGDR' A
#
# COMPACT_ATOMS: atom_id res chain seq x y z
N MET A 1 10.04 4.31 3.14
CA MET A 1 9.40 4.61 4.45
C MET A 1 8.01 3.99 4.46
N ALA A 2 7.50 3.48 5.59
CA ALA A 2 6.21 2.78 5.64
C ALA A 2 5.16 3.50 6.50
N PHE A 3 3.92 3.52 6.03
CA PHE A 3 2.76 4.07 6.72
C PHE A 3 1.61 3.08 6.74
N TRP A 4 0.91 3.00 7.87
CA TRP A 4 -0.38 2.31 7.92
C TRP A 4 -1.43 3.15 7.21
N ALA A 5 -2.08 2.55 6.21
CA ALA A 5 -2.99 3.25 5.31
C ALA A 5 -4.45 2.81 5.47
N GLY A 6 -4.79 2.15 6.59
CA GLY A 6 -6.15 1.70 6.86
C GLY A 6 -6.38 0.27 6.40
N SER A 7 -7.55 -0.02 5.82
CA SER A 7 -7.90 -1.33 5.27
C SER A 7 -7.20 -1.60 3.93
N GLU A 8 -7.31 -2.84 3.43
CA GLU A 8 -6.85 -3.18 2.08
C GLU A 8 -7.52 -2.30 1.01
N SER A 9 -8.82 -2.02 1.15
CA SER A 9 -9.55 -1.15 0.23
C SER A 9 -9.09 0.31 0.30
N ASP A 10 -8.66 0.79 1.47
CA ASP A 10 -8.09 2.14 1.57
C ASP A 10 -6.74 2.22 0.85
N VAL A 11 -5.92 1.17 0.94
CA VAL A 11 -4.67 1.04 0.17
C VAL A 11 -4.95 1.03 -1.33
N ASP A 12 -5.95 0.28 -1.81
CA ASP A 12 -6.36 0.26 -3.22
C ASP A 12 -6.74 1.66 -3.72
N VAL A 13 -7.57 2.38 -2.96
CA VAL A 13 -8.01 3.75 -3.32
C VAL A 13 -6.82 4.70 -3.42
N LEU A 14 -5.91 4.66 -2.44
CA LEU A 14 -4.72 5.52 -2.44
C LEU A 14 -3.77 5.16 -3.58
N ALA A 15 -3.57 3.86 -3.86
CA ALA A 15 -2.72 3.40 -4.95
C ALA A 15 -3.27 3.82 -6.32
N ALA A 16 -4.59 3.76 -6.51
CA ALA A 16 -5.25 4.20 -7.74
C ALA A 16 -5.12 5.72 -7.95
N ALA A 17 -5.27 6.51 -6.88
CA ALA A 17 -5.16 7.98 -6.95
C ALA A 17 -3.70 8.48 -7.07
N ALA A 18 -2.71 7.67 -6.69
CA ALA A 18 -1.31 8.05 -6.60
C ALA A 18 -0.76 8.72 -7.88
N ALA A 19 -1.11 8.21 -9.06
CA ALA A 19 -0.64 8.76 -10.33
C ALA A 19 -1.11 10.22 -10.56
N GLU A 20 -2.33 10.55 -10.13
CA GLU A 20 -2.88 11.91 -10.21
C GLU A 20 -2.16 12.89 -9.28
N HIS A 21 -1.41 12.35 -8.30
CA HIS A 21 -0.66 13.10 -7.30
C HIS A 21 0.86 13.06 -7.50
N GLY A 22 1.34 12.64 -8.68
CA GLY A 22 2.77 12.64 -9.02
C GLY A 22 3.56 11.48 -8.40
N TRP A 23 2.87 10.41 -8.01
CA TRP A 23 3.48 9.18 -7.51
C TRP A 23 3.38 8.07 -8.56
N THR A 24 4.44 7.28 -8.70
CA THR A 24 4.51 6.15 -9.62
C THR A 24 4.54 4.84 -8.83
N PRO A 25 3.71 3.83 -9.18
CA PRO A 25 3.79 2.51 -8.57
C PRO A 25 5.13 1.82 -8.84
N LEU A 26 5.75 1.33 -7.77
CA LEU A 26 6.88 0.41 -7.83
C LEU A 26 6.35 -1.02 -7.74
N PHE A 27 6.91 -1.91 -8.56
CA PHE A 27 6.56 -3.34 -8.58
C PHE A 27 5.06 -3.60 -8.82
N ALA A 28 4.45 -2.85 -9.75
CA ALA A 28 3.01 -2.95 -10.06
C ALA A 28 2.56 -4.38 -10.44
N ASP A 29 3.45 -5.18 -11.02
CA ASP A 29 3.24 -6.60 -11.36
C ASP A 29 3.11 -7.52 -10.14
N ARG A 30 3.62 -7.07 -8.99
CA ARG A 30 3.60 -7.79 -7.71
C ARG A 30 2.65 -7.17 -6.69
N TYR A 31 1.93 -6.10 -7.06
CA TYR A 31 0.92 -5.50 -6.20
C TYR A 31 -0.21 -6.52 -5.89
N PRO A 32 -0.72 -6.60 -4.64
CA PRO A 32 -0.33 -5.84 -3.44
C PRO A 32 0.70 -6.54 -2.55
N HIS A 33 1.36 -7.60 -3.02
CA HIS A 33 2.20 -8.51 -2.23
C HIS A 33 3.68 -8.46 -2.60
N ALA A 34 4.19 -7.31 -3.05
CA ALA A 34 5.60 -7.16 -3.42
C ALA A 34 6.55 -7.35 -2.21
N GLY A 35 6.05 -7.13 -0.98
CA GLY A 35 6.73 -7.43 0.29
C GLY A 35 6.51 -8.86 0.82
N GLY A 36 5.72 -9.68 0.12
CA GLY A 36 5.43 -11.07 0.48
C GLY A 36 3.93 -11.36 0.73
N PRO A 37 3.53 -12.65 0.83
CA PRO A 37 2.11 -13.05 0.84
C PRO A 37 1.29 -12.54 2.02
N SER A 38 1.91 -12.27 3.17
CA SER A 38 1.24 -11.76 4.37
C SER A 38 1.25 -10.23 4.47
N HIS A 39 1.73 -9.56 3.42
CA HIS A 39 1.97 -8.12 3.43
C HIS A 39 1.21 -7.46 2.30
N TYR A 40 0.15 -6.73 2.62
CA TYR A 40 -0.68 -6.04 1.65
C TYR A 40 -0.26 -4.56 1.61
N ALA A 41 0.43 -4.15 0.56
CA ALA A 41 0.95 -2.80 0.44
C ALA A 41 1.10 -2.29 -1.00
N ALA A 42 0.97 -0.97 -1.15
CA ALA A 42 1.39 -0.23 -2.33
C ALA A 42 2.80 0.34 -2.11
N TYR A 43 3.72 0.09 -3.03
CA TYR A 43 5.02 0.77 -3.07
C TYR A 43 4.95 1.87 -4.11
N LEU A 44 5.32 3.08 -3.74
CA LEU A 44 5.20 4.27 -4.59
C LEU A 44 6.48 5.10 -4.51
N GLU A 45 6.86 5.71 -5.62
CA GLU A 45 7.97 6.67 -5.71
C GLU A 45 7.45 8.01 -6.23
N ASN A 46 7.92 9.14 -5.69
CA ASN A 46 7.60 10.46 -6.23
C ASN A 46 8.67 10.95 -7.23
N GLY A 47 8.42 12.09 -7.89
CA GLY A 47 9.36 12.66 -8.87
C GLY A 47 10.74 13.07 -8.34
N ASP A 48 10.92 13.13 -7.02
CA ASP A 48 12.19 13.45 -6.37
C ASP A 48 12.96 12.19 -5.93
N GLY A 49 12.43 10.99 -6.20
CA GLY A 49 13.04 9.71 -5.87
C GLY A 49 12.76 9.22 -4.44
N PHE A 50 11.77 9.78 -3.74
CA PHE A 50 11.38 9.30 -2.42
C PHE A 50 10.40 8.14 -2.53
N GLU A 51 10.71 7.06 -1.82
CA GLU A 51 9.87 5.86 -1.76
C GLU A 51 9.03 5.81 -0.49
N VAL A 52 7.74 5.53 -0.68
CA VAL A 52 6.79 5.23 0.40
C VAL A 52 6.12 3.89 0.17
N GLU A 53 5.71 3.30 1.28
CA GLU A 53 4.98 2.06 1.34
C GLU A 53 3.69 2.30 2.14
N LEU A 54 2.55 2.06 1.52
CA LEU A 54 1.22 2.18 2.13
C LEU A 54 0.74 0.77 2.50
N VAL A 55 0.72 0.45 3.80
CA VAL A 55 0.45 -0.89 4.32
C VAL A 55 -0.96 -0.98 4.89
N ALA A 56 -1.71 -2.01 4.50
CA ALA A 56 -3.01 -2.29 5.11
C ALA A 56 -2.82 -2.84 6.53
N GLN A 57 -3.61 -2.35 7.47
CA GLN A 57 -3.67 -2.88 8.82
C GLN A 57 -4.10 -4.35 8.79
N PRO A 58 -3.52 -5.21 9.64
CA PRO A 58 -4.01 -6.57 9.81
C PRO A 58 -5.49 -6.51 10.15
N ARG A 59 -6.32 -7.32 9.46
CA ARG A 59 -7.71 -7.52 9.89
C ARG A 59 -7.67 -8.00 11.33
N THR A 60 -8.12 -7.16 12.26
CA THR A 60 -8.24 -7.59 13.64
C THR A 60 -9.38 -8.60 13.66
N GLY A 61 -9.06 -9.87 13.87
CA GLY A 61 -10.09 -10.90 14.04
C GLY A 61 -10.99 -10.48 15.19
N GLY A 62 -12.28 -10.32 14.92
CA GLY A 62 -13.30 -10.23 15.96
C GLY A 62 -13.30 -11.54 16.73
N GLY A 63 -12.49 -11.62 17.78
CA GLY A 63 -12.57 -12.67 18.77
C GLY A 63 -13.87 -12.46 19.54
N ASP A 64 -14.85 -13.29 19.19
CA ASP A 64 -16.03 -13.54 20.00
C ASP A 64 -15.56 -13.84 21.44
N ARG A 65 -16.10 -13.10 22.42
CA ARG A 65 -15.91 -13.39 23.85
C ARG A 65 -17.07 -14.25 24.32
#